data_AF-A0A9Q9AST7-F1
#
_entry.id   AF-A0A9Q9AST7-F1
#
_cell.length_a   1.000
_cell.length_b   1.000
_cell.length_c   1.000
_cell.angle_alpha   90.00
_cell.angle_beta   90.00
_cell.angle_gamma   90.00
#
_symmetry.space_group_name_H-M   'P 1'
#
loop_
_entity.id
_entity.type
_entity.pdbx_description
1 polymer ?
#
loop_
_entity_poly.entity_id
_entity_poly.type
_entity_poly.pdbx_seq_one_letter_code
_entity_poly.pdbx_strand_id
1 'polypeptide(L)'
;MATRTMPTMALLRSYTSTTRSTTLPWTARTCLAQAQPTRSFSSTEQRQKKGGGKQKRDPRITNIRYFLHHPLTPRPLRFSRTRFLRHWTIHRAWQRYQDKLRQTRQLELERQYNSMAEACEQLRLIDGEGLTLEQRAQLGQKPLHAGGKVTDEDVVRSREGRLYRMAMLKNGIWNGVPIEYARIQTETPARDGWNHGWTR
;
A
#
# COMPACT_ATOMS: atom_id res chain seq x y z
N MET A 1 12.18 37.89 28.85
CA MET A 1 11.44 36.78 29.48
C MET A 1 10.25 36.45 28.59
N ALA A 2 10.34 35.38 27.78
CA ALA A 2 9.30 35.05 26.81
C ALA A 2 8.38 33.96 27.38
N THR A 3 7.11 34.30 27.60
CA THR A 3 6.07 33.39 28.07
C THR A 3 5.58 32.51 26.92
N ARG A 4 5.76 31.19 27.08
CA ARG A 4 5.32 30.18 26.11
C ARG A 4 3.85 29.84 26.39
N THR A 5 2.96 30.31 25.52
CA THR A 5 1.55 29.91 25.47
C THR A 5 1.43 28.44 25.04
N MET A 6 0.67 27.64 25.80
CA MET A 6 0.36 26.24 25.49
C MET A 6 -0.84 26.17 24.54
N PRO A 7 -0.81 25.36 23.46
CA PRO A 7 -1.97 25.19 22.60
C PRO A 7 -2.98 24.19 23.20
N THR A 8 -4.22 24.65 23.34
CA THR A 8 -5.42 23.89 23.71
C THR A 8 -5.78 22.89 22.62
N MET A 9 -5.76 21.59 22.93
CA MET A 9 -6.19 20.52 22.01
C MET A 9 -7.55 19.97 22.44
N ALA A 10 -8.63 20.67 22.05
CA ALA A 10 -9.99 20.14 22.10
C ALA A 10 -10.49 19.93 20.65
N LEU A 11 -10.07 18.84 20.02
CA LEU A 11 -10.65 18.38 18.76
C LEU A 11 -11.64 17.26 19.07
N LEU A 12 -12.92 17.63 19.20
CA LEU A 12 -14.05 16.71 19.18
C LEU A 12 -14.16 16.14 17.76
N ARG A 13 -13.69 14.90 17.59
CA ARG A 13 -13.86 14.14 16.36
C ARG A 13 -15.30 13.59 16.34
N SER A 14 -16.19 14.26 15.63
CA SER A 14 -17.49 13.72 15.25
C SER A 14 -17.28 12.60 14.22
N TYR A 15 -17.74 11.41 14.54
CA TYR A 15 -17.77 10.27 13.63
C TYR A 15 -19.09 10.30 12.87
N THR A 16 -19.06 10.72 11.61
CA THR A 16 -20.17 10.53 10.67
C THR A 16 -20.10 9.11 10.13
N SER A 17 -21.14 8.31 10.37
CA SER A 17 -21.29 6.99 9.76
C SER A 17 -21.82 7.15 8.34
N THR A 18 -20.96 7.03 7.32
CA THR A 18 -21.39 6.94 5.92
C THR A 18 -21.91 5.52 5.67
N THR A 19 -23.22 5.34 5.60
CA THR A 19 -23.83 4.09 5.13
C THR A 19 -23.64 3.98 3.62
N ARG A 20 -22.71 3.13 3.18
CA ARG A 20 -22.52 2.78 1.77
C ARG A 20 -23.62 1.79 1.36
N SER A 21 -24.48 2.17 0.43
CA SER A 21 -25.44 1.26 -0.20
C SER A 21 -24.68 0.31 -1.14
N THR A 22 -24.66 -0.98 -0.81
CA THR A 22 -24.14 -2.02 -1.70
C THR A 22 -25.29 -2.54 -2.55
N THR A 23 -25.26 -2.24 -3.84
CA THR A 23 -26.11 -2.90 -4.84
C THR A 23 -25.71 -4.38 -4.91
N LEU A 24 -26.63 -5.25 -4.50
CA LEU A 24 -26.41 -6.70 -4.51
C LEU A 24 -26.45 -7.25 -5.95
N PRO A 25 -25.60 -8.24 -6.29
CA PRO A 25 -25.54 -8.86 -7.60
C PRO A 25 -26.78 -9.74 -7.91
N TRP A 26 -27.08 -9.85 -9.22
CA TRP A 26 -28.26 -10.52 -9.80
C TRP A 26 -28.50 -11.97 -9.36
N THR A 27 -27.46 -12.69 -8.95
CA THR A 27 -27.53 -14.10 -8.53
C THR A 27 -28.31 -14.31 -7.22
N ALA A 28 -28.64 -13.23 -6.49
CA ALA A 28 -29.49 -13.29 -5.29
C ALA A 28 -31.01 -13.19 -5.60
N ARG A 29 -31.44 -13.13 -6.87
CA ARG A 29 -32.85 -12.93 -7.23
C ARG A 29 -33.74 -14.18 -7.12
N THR A 30 -33.16 -15.38 -7.14
CA THR A 30 -33.94 -16.64 -7.21
C THR A 30 -34.47 -17.14 -5.86
N CYS A 31 -34.08 -16.56 -4.74
CA CYS A 31 -34.65 -16.90 -3.43
C CYS A 31 -35.89 -16.06 -3.04
N LEU A 32 -36.33 -15.12 -3.90
CA LEU A 32 -37.44 -14.20 -3.63
C LEU A 32 -38.82 -14.68 -4.13
N ALA A 33 -38.91 -15.84 -4.79
CA ALA A 33 -40.16 -16.34 -5.38
C ALA A 33 -40.86 -17.44 -4.56
N GLN A 34 -40.49 -17.64 -3.29
CA GLN A 34 -41.31 -18.47 -2.39
C GLN A 34 -42.30 -17.58 -1.64
N ALA A 35 -43.58 -17.86 -1.90
CA ALA A 35 -44.76 -17.21 -1.34
C ALA A 35 -44.58 -16.88 0.15
N GLN A 36 -44.65 -15.58 0.45
CA GLN A 36 -44.79 -15.10 1.82
C GLN A 36 -46.18 -15.51 2.33
N PRO A 37 -46.33 -16.20 3.48
CA PRO A 37 -47.59 -16.11 4.20
C PRO A 37 -47.78 -14.64 4.59
N THR A 38 -48.94 -14.06 4.30
CA THR A 38 -49.32 -12.70 4.69
C THR A 38 -49.26 -12.56 6.21
N ARG A 39 -48.09 -12.23 6.75
CA ARG A 39 -47.94 -11.86 8.15
C ARG A 39 -48.28 -10.38 8.26
N SER A 40 -49.39 -10.09 8.92
CA SER A 40 -49.81 -8.74 9.27
C SER A 40 -48.65 -8.01 9.97
N PHE A 41 -48.17 -6.92 9.37
CA PHE A 41 -47.24 -6.01 10.01
C PHE A 41 -47.96 -5.34 11.18
N SER A 42 -47.77 -5.86 12.39
CA SER A 42 -48.21 -5.24 13.63
C SER A 42 -46.98 -4.65 14.31
N SER A 43 -47.00 -3.34 14.58
CA SER A 43 -45.95 -2.61 15.29
C SER A 43 -45.94 -2.88 16.80
N THR A 44 -46.83 -3.75 17.29
CA THR A 44 -46.93 -4.08 18.71
C THR A 44 -46.17 -5.37 18.98
N GLU A 45 -45.09 -5.29 19.77
CA GLU A 45 -44.31 -6.46 20.18
C GLU A 45 -45.24 -7.54 20.78
N GLN A 46 -45.21 -8.76 20.23
CA GLN A 46 -45.93 -9.89 20.81
C GLN A 46 -45.36 -10.17 22.21
N ARG A 47 -46.07 -9.73 23.24
CA ARG A 47 -45.73 -9.99 24.65
C ARG A 47 -45.80 -11.49 24.90
N GLN A 48 -44.64 -12.15 24.94
CA GLN A 48 -44.58 -13.54 25.36
C GLN A 48 -44.99 -13.67 26.84
N LYS A 49 -45.78 -14.70 27.14
CA LYS A 49 -46.21 -15.06 28.49
C LYS A 49 -44.97 -15.15 29.39
N LYS A 50 -44.95 -14.36 30.47
CA LYS A 50 -43.85 -14.29 31.45
C LYS A 50 -43.79 -15.58 32.30
N GLY A 51 -43.48 -16.70 31.66
CA GLY A 51 -43.07 -17.92 32.36
C GLY A 51 -41.70 -17.67 32.96
N GLY A 52 -41.48 -18.04 34.23
CA GLY A 52 -40.37 -17.59 35.09
C GLY A 52 -38.94 -17.94 34.64
N GLY A 53 -38.68 -18.30 33.38
CA GLY A 53 -37.35 -18.53 32.82
C GLY A 53 -36.89 -17.37 31.94
N LYS A 54 -35.66 -16.89 32.14
CA LYS A 54 -35.03 -15.91 31.24
C LYS A 54 -35.01 -16.47 29.82
N GLN A 55 -35.45 -15.70 28.83
CA GLN A 55 -35.34 -16.08 27.41
C GLN A 55 -33.87 -16.42 27.09
N LYS A 56 -33.64 -17.57 26.45
CA LYS A 56 -32.31 -17.97 25.97
C LYS A 56 -31.83 -16.92 24.98
N ARG A 57 -30.83 -16.13 25.37
CA ARG A 57 -30.18 -15.17 24.48
C ARG A 57 -29.43 -15.96 23.40
N ASP A 58 -29.52 -15.52 22.15
CA ASP A 58 -28.79 -16.13 21.04
C ASP A 58 -27.29 -16.22 21.40
N PRO A 59 -26.64 -17.40 21.29
CA PRO A 59 -25.22 -17.55 21.57
C PRO A 59 -24.36 -16.63 20.70
N ARG A 60 -24.78 -16.31 19.47
CA ARG A 60 -24.07 -15.36 18.60
C ARG A 60 -24.05 -13.97 19.21
N ILE A 61 -25.21 -13.50 19.68
CA ILE A 61 -25.35 -12.20 20.36
C ILE A 61 -24.52 -12.20 21.65
N THR A 62 -24.46 -13.32 22.36
CA THR A 62 -23.65 -13.47 23.56
C THR A 62 -22.15 -13.38 23.26
N ASN A 63 -21.67 -14.07 22.22
CA ASN A 63 -20.28 -13.99 21.76
C ASN A 63 -19.93 -12.58 21.28
N ILE A 64 -20.81 -11.95 20.49
CA ILE A 64 -20.66 -10.56 20.04
C ILE A 64 -20.52 -9.63 21.25
N ARG A 65 -21.41 -9.75 22.24
CA ARG A 65 -21.34 -8.95 23.48
C ARG A 65 -20.06 -9.22 24.28
N TYR A 66 -19.60 -10.47 24.32
CA TYR A 66 -18.37 -10.85 25.00
C TYR A 66 -17.12 -10.21 24.38
N PHE A 67 -17.01 -10.22 23.04
CA PHE A 67 -15.87 -9.61 22.34
C PHE A 67 -15.95 -8.08 22.28
N LEU A 68 -17.14 -7.48 22.24
CA LEU A 68 -17.32 -6.02 22.31
C LEU A 68 -17.04 -5.45 23.71
N HIS A 69 -17.52 -6.14 24.74
CA HIS A 69 -17.42 -5.70 26.14
C HIS A 69 -16.86 -6.83 26.98
N HIS A 70 -15.55 -7.04 26.82
CA HIS A 70 -14.86 -8.10 27.55
C HIS A 70 -14.72 -7.69 29.03
N PRO A 71 -15.31 -8.44 29.99
CA PRO A 71 -15.32 -8.06 31.40
C PRO A 71 -13.93 -8.07 32.05
N LEU A 72 -12.96 -8.77 31.43
CA LEU A 72 -11.56 -8.81 31.89
C LEU A 72 -10.65 -7.76 31.21
N THR A 73 -11.19 -6.70 30.60
CA THR A 73 -10.33 -5.59 30.17
C THR A 73 -9.61 -4.99 31.39
N PRO A 74 -8.28 -5.05 31.46
CA PRO A 74 -7.56 -4.56 32.63
C PRO A 74 -7.73 -3.04 32.74
N ARG A 75 -7.70 -2.53 33.97
CA ARG A 75 -7.71 -1.09 34.21
C ARG A 75 -6.45 -0.44 33.62
N PRO A 76 -6.50 0.84 33.22
CA PRO A 76 -5.33 1.56 32.74
C PRO A 76 -4.15 1.46 33.71
N LEU A 77 -2.96 1.23 33.16
CA LEU A 77 -1.75 1.00 33.93
C LEU A 77 -1.28 2.27 34.63
N ARG A 78 -1.05 2.18 35.95
CA ARG A 78 -0.55 3.29 36.77
C ARG A 78 0.92 3.06 37.11
N PHE A 79 1.79 3.93 36.62
CA PHE A 79 3.23 3.85 36.89
C PHE A 79 3.65 4.78 38.03
N SER A 80 4.64 4.35 38.81
CA SER A 80 5.39 5.27 39.69
C SER A 80 6.23 6.24 38.85
N ARG A 81 6.66 7.36 39.44
CA ARG A 81 7.44 8.39 38.75
C ARG A 81 8.68 7.83 38.04
N THR A 82 9.49 7.03 38.72
CA THR A 82 10.72 6.45 38.16
C THR A 82 10.43 5.47 37.01
N ARG A 83 9.38 4.64 37.14
CA ARG A 83 8.95 3.72 36.08
C ARG A 83 8.40 4.47 34.86
N PHE A 84 7.62 5.52 35.09
CA PHE A 84 7.11 6.39 34.02
C PHE A 84 8.25 7.05 33.24
N LEU A 85 9.25 7.59 33.93
CA LEU A 85 10.42 8.20 33.28
C LEU A 85 11.21 7.20 32.44
N ARG A 86 11.46 5.98 32.94
CA ARG A 86 12.12 4.91 32.16
C ARG A 86 11.34 4.59 30.89
N HIS A 87 10.03 4.39 31.01
CA HIS A 87 9.16 4.11 29.86
C HIS A 87 9.18 5.27 28.86
N TRP A 88 9.08 6.51 29.34
CA TRP A 88 9.13 7.71 28.49
C TRP A 88 10.45 7.81 27.72
N THR A 89 11.59 7.56 28.37
CA THR A 89 12.90 7.58 27.72
C THR A 89 13.00 6.51 26.62
N ILE A 90 12.55 5.27 26.90
CA ILE A 90 12.54 4.20 25.90
C ILE A 90 11.64 4.58 24.72
N HIS A 91 10.45 5.10 24.98
CA HIS A 91 9.52 5.53 23.95
C HIS A 91 10.12 6.65 23.07
N ARG A 92 10.78 7.65 23.67
CA ARG A 92 11.46 8.72 22.92
C ARG A 92 12.63 8.19 22.09
N ALA A 93 13.43 7.27 22.64
CA ALA A 93 14.52 6.63 21.91
C ALA A 93 13.98 5.84 20.71
N TRP A 94 12.89 5.10 20.88
CA TRP A 94 12.20 4.38 19.80
C TRP A 94 11.68 5.33 18.72
N GLN A 95 11.01 6.42 19.10
CA GLN A 95 10.56 7.44 18.13
C GLN A 95 11.72 7.99 17.31
N ARG A 96 12.83 8.37 17.97
CA ARG A 96 14.01 8.88 17.27
C ARG A 96 14.65 7.85 16.33
N TYR A 97 14.68 6.58 16.75
CA TYR A 97 15.14 5.48 15.90
C TYR A 97 14.24 5.29 14.67
N GLN A 98 12.92 5.31 14.85
CA GLN A 98 11.96 5.22 13.75
C GLN A 98 12.07 6.41 12.79
N ASP A 99 12.27 7.62 13.30
CA ASP A 99 12.52 8.81 12.48
C ASP A 99 13.77 8.63 11.62
N LYS A 100 14.86 8.15 12.21
CA LYS A 100 16.10 7.84 11.49
C LYS A 100 15.86 6.80 10.40
N LEU A 101 15.17 5.70 10.70
CA LEU A 101 14.84 4.65 9.72
C LEU A 101 14.01 5.18 8.55
N ARG A 102 13.04 6.07 8.81
CA ARG A 102 12.23 6.69 7.75
C ARG A 102 13.08 7.61 6.88
N GLN A 103 13.93 8.44 7.50
CA GLN A 103 14.84 9.32 6.77
C GLN A 103 15.81 8.52 5.90
N THR A 104 16.42 7.47 6.42
CA THR A 104 17.35 6.64 5.62
C THR A 104 16.65 5.97 4.44
N ARG A 105 15.42 5.47 4.65
CA ARG A 105 14.62 4.89 3.55
C ARG A 105 14.27 5.95 2.50
N GLN A 106 13.88 7.14 2.93
CA GLN A 106 13.53 8.23 2.02
C GLN A 106 14.75 8.67 1.19
N LEU A 107 15.91 8.86 1.82
CA LEU A 107 17.16 9.20 1.13
C LEU A 107 17.58 8.13 0.14
N GLU A 108 17.40 6.85 0.48
CA GLU A 108 17.71 5.74 -0.43
C GLU A 108 16.77 5.72 -1.64
N LEU A 109 15.47 5.99 -1.44
CA LEU A 109 14.52 6.14 -2.56
C LEU A 109 14.85 7.37 -3.42
N GLU A 110 15.23 8.50 -2.82
CA GLU A 110 15.69 9.68 -3.54
C GLU A 110 16.96 9.39 -4.34
N ARG A 111 17.93 8.67 -3.77
CA ARG A 111 19.14 8.23 -4.46
C ARG A 111 18.82 7.37 -5.69
N GLN A 112 17.94 6.37 -5.52
CA GLN A 112 17.51 5.50 -6.61
C GLN A 112 16.78 6.29 -7.70
N TYR A 113 15.86 7.19 -7.31
CA TYR A 113 15.13 8.05 -8.22
C TYR A 113 16.07 8.97 -9.02
N ASN A 114 16.99 9.66 -8.34
CA ASN A 114 17.94 10.57 -8.98
C ASN A 114 18.85 9.81 -9.95
N SER A 115 19.35 8.63 -9.56
CA SER A 115 20.15 7.77 -10.44
C SER A 115 19.36 7.32 -11.68
N MET A 116 18.09 6.93 -11.53
CA MET A 116 17.23 6.58 -12.65
C MET A 116 16.92 7.78 -13.55
N ALA A 117 16.69 8.96 -12.96
CA ALA A 117 16.42 10.19 -13.69
C ALA A 117 17.63 10.62 -14.53
N GLU A 118 18.82 10.62 -13.94
CA GLU A 118 20.08 10.89 -14.63
C GLU A 118 20.28 9.93 -15.81
N ALA A 119 20.10 8.62 -15.58
CA ALA A 119 20.21 7.62 -16.65
C ALA A 119 19.21 7.85 -17.79
N CYS A 120 17.98 8.26 -17.47
CA CYS A 120 16.96 8.58 -18.47
C CYS A 120 17.30 9.86 -19.25
N GLU A 121 17.87 10.87 -18.61
CA GLU A 121 18.35 12.07 -19.29
C GLU A 121 19.51 11.74 -20.24
N GLN A 122 20.43 10.87 -19.84
CA GLN A 122 21.48 10.39 -20.76
C GLN A 122 20.88 9.66 -21.97
N LEU A 123 19.91 8.76 -21.78
CA LEU A 123 19.21 8.07 -22.88
C LEU A 123 18.44 9.02 -23.81
N ARG A 124 18.07 10.21 -23.33
CA ARG A 124 17.40 11.24 -24.14
C ARG A 124 18.37 11.90 -25.12
N LEU A 125 19.63 12.06 -24.72
CA LEU A 125 20.70 12.71 -25.50
C LEU A 125 21.47 11.73 -26.40
N ILE A 126 21.42 10.45 -26.07
CA ILE A 126 22.09 9.38 -26.80
C ILE A 126 21.37 9.06 -28.13
N ASP A 127 22.16 8.76 -29.16
CA ASP A 127 21.71 8.29 -30.47
C ASP A 127 21.59 6.74 -30.52
N GLY A 128 21.21 6.17 -31.67
CA GLY A 128 21.03 4.73 -31.83
C GLY A 128 22.24 3.84 -31.51
N GLU A 129 23.46 4.39 -31.48
CA GLU A 129 24.72 3.66 -31.20
C GLU A 129 25.23 3.85 -29.77
N GLY A 130 24.47 4.52 -28.90
CA GLY A 130 24.90 4.71 -27.51
C GLY A 130 25.81 5.92 -27.29
N LEU A 131 26.04 6.77 -28.30
CA LEU A 131 26.88 7.96 -28.20
C LEU A 131 26.02 9.23 -28.12
N THR A 132 26.44 10.19 -27.29
CA THR A 132 25.90 11.55 -27.34
C THR A 132 26.52 12.33 -28.50
N LEU A 133 25.88 13.43 -28.91
CA LEU A 133 26.40 14.32 -29.96
C LEU A 133 27.79 14.87 -29.61
N GLU A 134 28.03 15.23 -28.36
CA GLU A 134 29.31 15.75 -27.88
C GLU A 134 30.40 14.68 -27.90
N GLN A 135 30.09 13.46 -27.42
CA GLN A 135 31.02 12.33 -27.44
C GLN A 135 31.39 11.95 -28.88
N ARG A 136 30.41 11.95 -29.79
CA ARG A 136 30.63 11.72 -31.22
C ARG A 136 31.54 12.78 -31.85
N ALA A 137 31.33 14.05 -31.51
CA ALA A 137 32.15 15.15 -31.99
C ALA A 137 33.60 15.05 -31.49
N GLN A 138 33.80 14.69 -30.22
CA GLN A 138 35.12 14.46 -29.64
C GLN A 138 35.87 13.31 -30.34
N LEU A 139 35.15 12.25 -30.72
CA LEU A 139 35.70 11.11 -31.46
C LEU A 139 35.93 11.40 -32.96
N GLY A 140 35.54 12.58 -33.45
CA GLY A 140 35.65 12.94 -34.87
C GLY A 140 34.79 12.08 -35.81
N GLN A 141 33.82 11.36 -35.25
CA GLN A 141 32.94 10.49 -36.03
C GLN A 141 31.83 11.33 -36.69
N LYS A 142 31.67 11.18 -38.00
CA LYS A 142 30.55 11.82 -38.72
C LYS A 142 29.22 11.20 -38.26
N PRO A 143 28.10 11.96 -38.25
CA PRO A 143 26.79 11.36 -38.00
C PRO A 143 26.56 10.22 -39.00
N LEU A 144 25.94 9.15 -38.52
CA LEU A 144 25.82 7.84 -39.19
C LEU A 144 25.25 7.84 -40.62
N HIS A 145 24.77 8.97 -41.14
CA HIS A 145 24.04 9.08 -42.39
C HIS A 145 24.65 10.07 -43.39
N ALA A 146 25.92 10.45 -43.22
CA ALA A 146 26.59 11.47 -44.05
C ALA A 146 27.23 10.95 -45.37
N GLY A 147 27.10 9.67 -45.74
CA GLY A 147 27.82 9.15 -46.93
C GLY A 147 27.39 7.82 -47.56
N GLY A 148 26.28 7.19 -47.16
CA GLY A 148 25.77 5.94 -47.74
C GLY A 148 24.30 6.04 -48.19
N LYS A 149 23.77 5.05 -48.91
CA LYS A 149 22.31 4.94 -49.17
C LYS A 149 21.61 4.75 -47.83
N VAL A 150 21.03 5.82 -47.31
CA VAL A 150 20.26 5.81 -46.06
C VAL A 150 18.91 5.18 -46.33
N THR A 151 18.58 4.09 -45.62
CA THR A 151 17.20 3.60 -45.59
C THR A 151 16.41 4.38 -44.55
N ASP A 152 15.10 4.54 -44.76
CA ASP A 152 14.24 5.27 -43.81
C ASP A 152 14.27 4.66 -42.40
N GLU A 153 14.48 3.35 -42.30
CA GLU A 153 14.59 2.62 -41.04
C GLU A 153 15.85 3.01 -40.25
N ASP A 154 16.97 3.24 -40.92
CA ASP A 154 18.24 3.59 -40.29
C ASP A 154 18.20 5.01 -39.69
N VAL A 155 17.48 5.94 -40.34
CA VAL A 155 17.25 7.30 -39.80
C VAL A 155 16.45 7.23 -38.50
N VAL A 156 15.38 6.43 -38.49
CA VAL A 156 14.54 6.27 -37.30
C VAL A 156 15.34 5.61 -36.18
N ARG A 157 16.14 4.58 -36.48
CA ARG A 157 16.98 3.86 -35.53
C ARG A 157 18.03 4.78 -34.88
N SER A 158 18.72 5.60 -35.67
CA SER A 158 19.77 6.51 -35.18
C SER A 158 19.23 7.79 -34.54
N ARG A 159 17.91 8.05 -34.61
CA ARG A 159 17.30 9.26 -34.06
C ARG A 159 17.48 9.34 -32.54
N GLU A 160 17.98 10.49 -32.09
CA GLU A 160 18.13 10.82 -30.67
C GLU A 160 16.83 10.59 -29.86
N GLY A 161 17.01 10.13 -28.63
CA GLY A 161 15.92 9.86 -27.70
C GLY A 161 14.97 8.73 -28.13
N ARG A 162 15.30 7.92 -29.16
CA ARG A 162 14.51 6.72 -29.52
C ARG A 162 14.44 5.75 -28.35
N LEU A 163 15.59 5.44 -27.75
CA LEU A 163 15.67 4.52 -26.61
C LEU A 163 14.92 5.07 -25.39
N TYR A 164 15.01 6.38 -25.13
CA TYR A 164 14.22 7.05 -24.09
C TYR A 164 12.71 6.89 -24.32
N ARG A 165 12.21 7.14 -25.55
CA ARG A 165 10.78 6.96 -25.89
C ARG A 165 10.32 5.51 -25.68
N MET A 166 11.16 4.53 -26.04
CA MET A 166 10.88 3.12 -25.81
C MET A 166 10.85 2.77 -24.33
N ALA A 167 11.83 3.23 -23.54
CA ALA A 167 11.92 2.98 -22.10
C ALA A 167 10.72 3.58 -21.32
N MET A 168 10.15 4.68 -21.81
CA MET A 168 8.96 5.31 -21.22
C MET A 168 7.64 4.58 -21.54
N LEU A 169 7.64 3.58 -22.44
CA LEU A 169 6.43 2.81 -22.74
C LEU A 169 6.03 1.96 -21.53
N LYS A 170 4.76 2.04 -21.15
CA LYS A 170 4.20 1.33 -19.98
C LYS A 170 3.53 0.00 -20.36
N ASN A 171 4.08 -0.68 -21.35
CA ASN A 171 3.50 -1.90 -21.90
C ASN A 171 3.58 -3.03 -20.85
N GLY A 172 2.44 -3.62 -20.49
CA GLY A 172 2.36 -4.74 -19.56
C GLY A 172 2.63 -4.41 -18.08
N ILE A 173 2.91 -3.16 -17.71
CA ILE A 173 3.20 -2.76 -16.31
C ILE A 173 2.02 -3.07 -15.38
N TRP A 174 0.80 -2.95 -15.88
CA TRP A 174 -0.43 -3.19 -15.11
C TRP A 174 -0.80 -4.68 -14.97
N ASN A 175 -0.02 -5.60 -15.57
CA ASN A 175 -0.24 -7.04 -15.42
C ASN A 175 0.27 -7.59 -14.07
N GLY A 176 0.91 -6.75 -13.26
CA GLY A 176 1.44 -7.10 -11.94
C GLY A 176 2.88 -7.63 -11.99
N VAL A 177 3.36 -8.06 -10.82
CA VAL A 177 4.70 -8.63 -10.62
C VAL A 177 4.57 -10.16 -10.54
N PRO A 178 5.48 -10.96 -11.13
CA PRO A 178 5.40 -12.42 -11.02
C PRO A 178 5.40 -12.88 -9.56
N ILE A 179 4.50 -13.80 -9.24
CA ILE A 179 4.22 -14.22 -7.86
C ILE A 179 5.43 -14.88 -7.18
N GLU A 180 6.33 -15.48 -7.97
CA GLU A 180 7.56 -16.09 -7.49
C GLU A 180 8.53 -15.07 -6.89
N TYR A 181 8.54 -13.83 -7.40
CA TYR A 181 9.39 -12.74 -6.90
C TYR A 181 8.76 -12.00 -5.72
N ALA A 182 7.43 -12.04 -5.57
CA ALA A 182 6.71 -11.34 -4.49
C ALA A 182 6.73 -12.07 -3.13
N ARG A 183 7.63 -13.04 -2.94
CA ARG A 183 7.77 -13.80 -1.69
C ARG A 183 8.26 -12.90 -0.54
N ILE A 184 7.57 -12.96 0.59
CA ILE A 184 7.89 -12.19 1.80
C ILE A 184 9.06 -12.85 2.54
N GLN A 185 9.88 -12.05 3.23
CA GLN A 185 10.95 -12.55 4.08
C GLN A 185 10.40 -13.36 5.27
N THR A 186 11.07 -14.47 5.60
CA THR A 186 10.74 -15.33 6.74
C THR A 186 11.84 -15.26 7.81
N GLU A 187 11.48 -15.46 9.07
CA GLU A 187 12.43 -15.43 10.20
C GLU A 187 13.50 -16.53 10.10
N THR A 188 13.14 -17.72 9.61
CA THR A 188 14.07 -18.82 9.33
C THR A 188 13.95 -19.25 7.87
N PRO A 189 15.06 -19.64 7.21
CA PRO A 189 15.02 -20.09 5.83
C PRO A 189 14.30 -21.45 5.72
N ALA A 190 13.77 -21.75 4.53
CA ALA A 190 13.23 -23.06 4.22
C ALA A 190 14.33 -24.14 4.23
N ARG A 191 13.96 -25.39 4.51
CA ARG A 191 14.90 -26.53 4.56
C ARG A 191 15.73 -26.67 3.29
N ASP A 192 15.07 -26.52 2.14
CA ASP A 192 15.70 -26.71 0.82
C ASP A 192 16.30 -25.40 0.27
N GLY A 193 16.19 -24.28 1.00
CA GLY A 193 16.81 -23.00 0.63
C GLY A 193 16.39 -22.47 -0.74
N TRP A 194 17.38 -22.31 -1.64
CA TRP A 194 17.19 -21.84 -3.02
C TRP A 194 17.13 -23.02 -3.99
N ASN A 195 16.20 -22.97 -4.96
CA ASN A 195 16.08 -24.00 -5.97
C ASN A 195 17.16 -23.84 -7.07
N HIS A 196 18.27 -24.56 -6.92
CA HIS A 196 19.35 -24.62 -7.92
C HIS A 196 19.00 -25.45 -9.17
N GLY A 197 17.96 -26.29 -9.12
CA GLY A 197 17.52 -27.13 -10.23
C GLY A 197 16.44 -26.49 -11.12
N TRP A 198 16.27 -25.17 -11.07
CA TRP A 198 15.28 -24.47 -11.89
C TRP A 198 15.64 -24.56 -13.39
N THR A 199 14.66 -24.94 -14.22
CA THR A 199 14.76 -25.04 -15.68
C THR A 199 13.67 -24.19 -16.36
N ARG A 200 13.98 -23.67 -17.54
CA ARG A 200 13.11 -22.75 -18.31
C ARG A 200 11.97 -23.46 -19.03
#